data_AF-A0A8S9RLK0-F1
#
_entry.id   AF-A0A8S9RLK0-F1
#
_cell.length_a   1.000
_cell.length_b   1.000
_cell.length_c   1.000
_cell.angle_alpha   90.00
_cell.angle_beta   90.00
_cell.angle_gamma   90.00
#
_symmetry.space_group_name_H-M   'P 1'
#
loop_
_entity.id
_entity.type
_entity.pdbx_description
1 polymer ?
#
loop_
_entity_poly.entity_id
_entity_poly.type
_entity_poly.pdbx_seq_one_letter_code
_entity_poly.pdbx_strand_id
1 'polypeptide(L)'
;MYVTRALSEYRKNPSELKKPPPEGPNSGVLVIQDEESLTTCCFGLCNETLFRGLPFPQNAALTVIHNYGSHRDNVRRDPAVFIPVLGLPLSSNRYYTYERCGYYSRYDYLPMNFLSDMKY
;
A
#
# COMPACT_ATOMS: atom_id res chain seq x y z
N MET A 1 -3.36 14.89 12.69
CA MET A 1 -3.05 13.71 13.52
C MET A 1 -3.47 12.45 12.79
N TYR A 2 -2.63 11.41 12.77
CA TYR A 2 -3.00 10.12 12.21
C TYR A 2 -3.69 9.24 13.26
N VAL A 3 -4.69 8.48 12.83
CA VAL A 3 -5.19 7.31 13.56
C VAL A 3 -4.76 6.04 12.85
N THR A 4 -4.46 5.00 13.61
CA THR A 4 -4.12 3.68 13.06
C THR A 4 -5.36 2.81 12.97
N ARG A 5 -5.50 2.08 11.86
CA ARG A 5 -6.59 1.12 11.62
C ARG A 5 -6.01 -0.19 11.09
N ALA A 6 -6.58 -1.31 11.49
CA ALA A 6 -6.13 -2.63 11.04
C ALA A 6 -6.58 -2.88 9.58
N LEU A 7 -5.75 -3.56 8.80
CA LEU A 7 -6.08 -3.90 7.42
C LEU A 7 -7.23 -4.91 7.33
N SER A 8 -7.30 -5.85 8.28
CA SER A 8 -8.39 -6.83 8.37
C SER A 8 -9.76 -6.17 8.52
N GLU A 9 -9.88 -5.06 9.25
CA GLU A 9 -11.12 -4.28 9.40
C GLU A 9 -11.66 -3.83 8.04
N TYR A 10 -10.80 -3.28 7.19
CA TYR A 10 -11.18 -2.82 5.86
C TYR A 10 -11.51 -3.95 4.89
N ARG A 11 -10.83 -5.10 5.01
CA ARG A 11 -11.14 -6.28 4.18
C ARG A 11 -12.51 -6.87 4.53
N LYS A 12 -12.86 -6.92 5.81
CA LYS A 12 -14.17 -7.39 6.29
C LYS A 12 -15.29 -6.41 5.97
N ASN A 13 -15.01 -5.11 6.07
CA ASN A 13 -15.99 -4.07 5.80
C ASN A 13 -15.42 -2.98 4.87
N PRO A 14 -15.44 -3.22 3.53
CA PRO A 14 -14.92 -2.26 2.55
C PRO A 14 -15.63 -0.90 2.55
N SER A 15 -16.84 -0.81 3.13
CA SER A 15 -17.57 0.46 3.22
C SER A 15 -16.85 1.49 4.12
N GLU A 16 -16.05 1.04 5.08
CA GLU A 16 -15.24 1.91 5.96
C GLU A 16 -14.19 2.71 5.17
N LEU A 17 -13.72 2.22 4.02
CA LEU A 17 -12.74 2.93 3.19
C LEU A 17 -13.26 4.27 2.67
N LYS A 18 -14.58 4.41 2.53
CA LYS A 18 -15.24 5.63 2.03
C LYS A 18 -15.44 6.67 3.12
N LYS A 19 -15.29 6.31 4.39
CA LYS A 19 -15.49 7.24 5.50
C LYS A 19 -14.38 8.29 5.52
N PRO A 20 -14.71 9.54 5.86
CA PRO A 20 -13.70 10.57 5.99
C PRO A 20 -12.71 10.20 7.12
N PRO A 21 -11.46 10.69 7.04
CA PRO A 21 -10.52 10.59 8.15
C PRO A 21 -11.05 11.37 9.37
N PRO A 22 -10.45 11.19 10.56
CA PRO A 22 -10.81 11.95 11.76
C PRO A 22 -10.87 13.46 11.49
N GLU A 23 -11.74 14.17 12.19
CA GLU A 23 -11.84 15.63 12.03
C GLU A 23 -10.56 16.35 12.49
N GLY A 24 -10.30 17.50 11.88
CA GLY A 24 -9.19 18.40 12.23
C GLY A 24 -8.19 18.62 11.09
N PRO A 25 -7.38 19.68 11.18
CA PRO A 25 -6.37 19.97 10.17
C PRO A 25 -5.28 18.89 10.15
N ASN A 26 -4.81 18.55 8.95
CA ASN A 26 -3.74 17.57 8.73
C ASN A 26 -4.01 16.21 9.43
N SER A 27 -5.26 15.76 9.42
CA SER A 27 -5.68 14.46 9.92
C SER A 27 -5.70 13.41 8.82
N GLY A 28 -5.50 12.15 9.20
CA GLY A 28 -5.44 11.04 8.26
C GLY A 28 -5.54 9.68 8.94
N VAL A 29 -5.49 8.64 8.13
CA VAL A 29 -5.49 7.25 8.59
C VAL A 29 -4.20 6.57 8.13
N LEU A 30 -3.55 5.85 9.04
CA LEU A 30 -2.53 4.86 8.70
C LEU A 30 -3.15 3.47 8.83
N VAL A 31 -2.83 2.60 7.89
CA VAL A 31 -3.27 1.22 7.84
C VAL A 31 -2.12 0.32 8.30
N ILE A 32 -2.42 -0.58 9.23
CA ILE A 32 -1.46 -1.54 9.77
C ILE A 32 -1.88 -2.93 9.34
N GLN A 33 -0.97 -3.67 8.71
CA GLN A 33 -1.10 -5.10 8.48
C GLN A 33 -1.03 -5.82 9.82
N ASP A 34 -2.17 -6.32 10.26
CA ASP A 34 -2.36 -7.16 11.44
C ASP A 34 -2.34 -8.65 11.06
N GLU A 35 -2.20 -9.55 12.03
CA GLU A 35 -2.08 -11.00 11.79
C GLU A 35 -3.27 -11.58 11.02
N GLU A 36 -4.49 -11.10 11.28
CA GLU A 36 -5.70 -11.57 10.58
C GLU A 36 -5.73 -11.15 9.11
N SER A 37 -4.96 -10.13 8.74
CA SER A 37 -4.80 -9.69 7.37
C SER A 37 -3.70 -10.44 6.60
N LEU A 38 -2.95 -11.33 7.25
CA LEU A 38 -1.98 -12.17 6.56
C LEU A 38 -2.70 -13.23 5.73
N THR A 39 -2.42 -13.27 4.42
CA THR A 39 -2.88 -14.35 3.56
C THR A 39 -1.83 -15.46 3.56
N THR A 40 -2.28 -16.71 3.49
CA THR A 40 -1.39 -17.87 3.41
C THR A 40 -1.43 -18.47 2.00
N CYS A 41 -0.29 -18.91 1.50
CA CYS A 41 -0.15 -19.73 0.31
C CYS A 41 0.24 -21.18 0.68
N CYS A 42 0.51 -22.03 -0.32
CA CYS A 42 0.97 -23.41 -0.11
C CYS A 42 0.09 -24.23 0.86
N PHE A 43 -1.24 -24.21 0.69
CA PHE A 43 -2.20 -24.90 1.57
C PHE A 43 -2.12 -24.49 3.05
N GLY A 44 -1.76 -23.23 3.34
CA GLY A 44 -1.69 -22.71 4.71
C GLY A 44 -0.30 -22.83 5.36
N LEU A 45 0.71 -23.31 4.63
CA LEU A 45 2.04 -23.59 5.17
C LEU A 45 3.00 -22.40 5.07
N CYS A 46 2.70 -21.41 4.26
CA CYS A 46 3.56 -20.25 4.05
C CYS A 46 2.70 -18.98 4.00
N ASN A 47 3.24 -17.85 4.44
CA ASN A 47 2.58 -16.56 4.22
C ASN A 47 2.76 -16.13 2.76
N GLU A 48 1.72 -15.58 2.17
CA GLU A 48 1.79 -14.99 0.83
C GLU A 48 2.69 -13.75 0.89
N THR A 49 3.70 -13.71 0.03
CA THR A 49 4.67 -12.62 -0.03
C THR A 49 4.20 -11.48 -0.94
N LEU A 50 3.18 -11.72 -1.77
CA LEU A 50 2.65 -10.75 -2.71
C LEU A 50 1.49 -10.00 -2.06
N PHE A 51 1.63 -8.68 -1.92
CA PHE A 51 0.54 -7.86 -1.40
C PHE A 51 -0.41 -7.47 -2.53
N ARG A 52 -1.67 -7.92 -2.45
CA ARG A 52 -2.70 -7.57 -3.44
C ARG A 52 -3.74 -6.62 -2.85
N GLY A 53 -4.01 -5.56 -3.62
CA GLY A 53 -5.12 -4.65 -3.38
C GLY A 53 -4.75 -3.41 -2.58
N LEU A 54 -5.78 -2.64 -2.25
CA LEU A 54 -5.71 -1.40 -1.48
C LEU A 54 -6.59 -1.54 -0.23
N PRO A 55 -6.29 -0.78 0.83
CA PRO A 55 -5.20 0.18 0.99
C PRO A 55 -3.85 -0.48 1.30
N PHE A 56 -2.74 0.21 1.00
CA PHE A 56 -1.41 -0.27 1.35
C PHE A 56 -1.15 -0.08 2.85
N PRO A 57 -0.63 -1.10 3.57
CA PRO A 57 -0.24 -0.98 4.97
C PRO A 57 1.12 -0.28 5.11
N GLN A 58 1.26 0.55 6.15
CA GLN A 58 2.48 1.34 6.40
C GLN A 58 3.54 0.59 7.23
N ASN A 59 3.19 -0.52 7.86
CA ASN A 59 4.13 -1.38 8.58
C ASN A 59 4.63 -2.58 7.76
N ALA A 60 4.32 -2.64 6.47
CA ALA A 60 4.77 -3.70 5.58
C ALA A 60 5.94 -3.22 4.71
N ALA A 61 6.89 -4.12 4.46
CA ALA A 61 7.98 -3.89 3.52
C ALA A 61 7.47 -4.12 2.09
N LEU A 62 6.92 -3.07 1.47
CA LEU A 62 6.43 -3.10 0.10
C LEU A 62 7.56 -2.80 -0.88
N THR A 63 7.49 -3.44 -2.06
CA THR A 63 8.46 -3.24 -3.13
C THR A 63 7.74 -2.88 -4.42
N VAL A 64 8.18 -1.83 -5.10
CA VAL A 64 7.71 -1.52 -6.45
C VAL A 64 8.52 -2.34 -7.44
N ILE A 65 7.83 -3.03 -8.33
CA ILE A 65 8.42 -3.83 -9.39
C ILE A 65 8.35 -3.06 -10.70
N HIS A 66 9.51 -2.65 -11.21
CA HIS A 66 9.66 -2.01 -12.51
C HIS A 66 10.08 -3.02 -13.57
N ASN A 67 9.28 -3.13 -14.64
CA ASN A 67 9.58 -4.00 -15.78
C ASN A 67 10.15 -3.17 -16.92
N TYR A 68 11.46 -3.26 -17.17
CA TYR A 68 12.12 -2.57 -18.28
C TYR A 68 12.25 -3.50 -19.50
N GLY A 69 11.13 -3.69 -20.22
CA GLY A 69 11.13 -4.28 -21.58
C GLY A 69 11.23 -5.82 -21.68
N SER A 70 11.34 -6.32 -22.92
CA SER A 70 10.98 -7.67 -23.37
C SER A 70 11.88 -8.84 -22.93
N HIS A 71 12.97 -8.57 -22.20
CA HIS A 71 13.84 -9.63 -21.67
C HIS A 71 13.45 -9.95 -20.23
N ARG A 72 13.25 -11.24 -19.93
CA ARG A 72 12.71 -11.75 -18.65
C ARG A 72 13.53 -11.37 -17.40
N ASP A 73 14.74 -10.85 -17.57
CA ASP A 73 15.70 -10.62 -16.47
C ASP A 73 15.85 -9.15 -16.05
N ASN A 74 15.21 -8.19 -16.72
CA ASN A 74 15.32 -6.76 -16.38
C ASN A 74 14.19 -6.30 -15.43
N VAL A 75 14.04 -7.00 -14.31
CA VAL A 75 13.10 -6.64 -13.25
C VAL A 75 13.84 -5.94 -12.12
N ARG A 76 13.56 -4.66 -11.93
CA ARG A 76 14.09 -3.90 -10.80
C ARG A 76 13.06 -3.84 -9.68
N ARG A 77 13.54 -4.03 -8.46
CA ARG A 77 12.74 -4.08 -7.23
C ARG A 77 13.25 -3.02 -6.29
N ASP A 78 12.46 -1.98 -6.09
CA ASP A 78 12.82 -0.85 -5.24
C ASP A 78 11.87 -0.79 -4.03
N PRO A 79 12.39 -0.84 -2.79
CA PRO A 79 11.56 -0.71 -1.60
C PRO A 79 10.81 0.62 -1.60
N ALA A 80 9.54 0.60 -1.24
CA ALA A 80 8.71 1.79 -1.21
C ALA A 80 7.81 1.83 0.03
N VAL A 81 7.57 3.05 0.50
CA VAL A 81 6.57 3.35 1.54
C VAL A 81 5.48 4.20 0.92
N PHE A 82 4.23 3.81 1.14
CA PHE A 82 3.06 4.53 0.69
C PHE A 82 2.37 5.15 1.89
N ILE A 83 2.19 6.46 1.89
CA ILE A 83 1.55 7.21 2.98
C ILE A 83 0.24 7.81 2.47
N PRO A 84 -0.92 7.46 3.04
CA PRO A 84 -2.20 8.01 2.63
C PRO A 84 -2.23 9.53 2.78
N VAL A 85 -2.81 10.19 1.78
CA VAL A 85 -2.95 11.65 1.75
C VAL A 85 -3.91 12.11 2.85
N LEU A 86 -3.54 13.18 3.53
CA LEU A 86 -4.32 13.79 4.60
C LEU A 86 -5.66 14.35 4.09
N GLY A 87 -6.70 14.32 4.94
CA GLY A 87 -8.00 14.92 4.64
C GLY A 87 -8.83 14.18 3.59
N LEU A 88 -8.37 13.04 3.06
CA LEU A 88 -9.08 12.23 2.08
C LEU A 88 -9.44 10.84 2.64
N PRO A 89 -10.58 10.25 2.24
CA PRO A 89 -10.88 8.86 2.56
C PRO A 89 -9.88 7.93 1.87
N LEU A 90 -9.65 6.75 2.44
CA LEU A 90 -8.73 5.75 1.87
C LEU A 90 -9.19 5.26 0.50
N SER A 91 -10.51 5.26 0.23
CA SER A 91 -11.07 4.93 -1.07
C SER A 91 -10.68 5.90 -2.19
N SER A 92 -10.09 7.05 -1.86
CA SER A 92 -9.50 7.96 -2.86
C SER A 92 -8.25 7.38 -3.52
N ASN A 93 -7.63 6.38 -2.89
CA ASN A 93 -6.43 5.68 -3.35
C ASN A 93 -5.28 6.62 -3.71
N ARG A 94 -5.11 7.71 -2.95
CA ARG A 94 -4.04 8.69 -3.16
C ARG A 94 -2.99 8.56 -2.08
N TYR A 95 -1.74 8.45 -2.50
CA TYR A 95 -0.60 8.24 -1.61
C TYR A 95 0.55 9.17 -1.98
N TYR A 96 1.25 9.64 -0.95
CA TYR A 96 2.65 10.02 -1.11
C TYR A 96 3.49 8.76 -1.12
N THR A 97 4.39 8.65 -2.08
CA THR A 97 5.29 7.50 -2.19
C THR A 97 6.71 7.97 -1.93
N TYR A 98 7.40 7.24 -1.07
CA TYR A 98 8.84 7.32 -0.92
C TYR A 98 9.46 6.02 -1.43
N GLU A 99 10.22 6.12 -2.51
CA GLU A 99 10.84 4.98 -3.16
C GLU A 99 12.36 5.06 -3.06
N ARG A 100 12.99 3.94 -2.69
CA ARG A 100 14.44 3.81 -2.69
C ARG A 100 14.94 3.19 -3.98
N CYS A 101 15.31 4.04 -4.93
CA CYS A 101 15.90 3.63 -6.19
C CYS A 101 17.42 3.46 -6.09
N GLY A 102 17.86 2.36 -5.47
CA GLY A 102 19.29 2.03 -5.37
C GLY A 102 20.04 3.04 -4.48
N TYR A 103 20.85 3.92 -5.07
CA TYR A 103 21.64 4.93 -4.35
C TYR A 103 20.93 6.28 -4.15
N TYR A 104 19.77 6.49 -4.78
CA TYR A 104 18.98 7.72 -4.64
C TYR A 104 17.57 7.39 -4.16
N SER A 105 16.87 8.41 -3.66
CA SER A 105 15.47 8.33 -3.27
C SER A 105 14.60 9.18 -4.19
N ARG A 106 13.35 8.78 -4.38
CA ARG A 106 12.34 9.51 -5.14
C ARG A 106 11.10 9.74 -4.29
N TYR A 107 10.49 10.91 -4.45
CA TYR A 107 9.24 11.30 -3.81
C TYR A 107 8.22 11.63 -4.89
N ASP A 108 7.10 10.90 -4.90
CA ASP A 108 6.04 11.09 -5.89
C ASP A 108 4.67 11.17 -5.20
N TYR A 109 3.71 11.79 -5.89
CA TYR A 109 2.30 11.80 -5.51
C TYR A 109 1.50 11.03 -6.56
N LEU A 110 0.94 9.89 -6.17
CA LEU A 110 0.31 8.97 -7.13
C LEU A 110 -1.18 8.74 -6.80
N PRO A 111 -2.10 9.06 -7.73
CA PRO A 111 -3.44 8.50 -7.69
C PRO A 111 -3.38 7.04 -8.17
N MET A 112 -3.55 6.09 -7.25
CA MET A 112 -3.39 4.65 -7.50
C MET A 112 -4.60 3.99 -8.19
N ASN A 113 -5.56 4.79 -8.69
CA ASN A 113 -6.74 4.31 -9.43
C ASN A 113 -6.43 3.74 -10.83
N PHE A 114 -5.15 3.73 -11.25
CA PHE A 114 -4.73 3.37 -12.61
C PHE A 114 -3.80 2.15 -12.70
N LEU A 115 -3.57 1.40 -11.61
CA LEU A 115 -2.53 0.38 -11.60
C LEU A 115 -3.10 -1.03 -11.41
N SER A 116 -3.61 -1.58 -12.52
CA SER A 116 -3.84 -3.02 -12.70
C SER A 116 -2.54 -3.83 -12.82
N ASP A 117 -1.38 -3.16 -12.99
CA ASP A 117 -0.14 -3.81 -13.46
C ASP A 117 1.07 -3.70 -12.52
N MET A 118 0.97 -3.02 -11.37
CA MET A 118 2.03 -3.06 -10.36
C MET A 118 1.82 -4.26 -9.43
N LYS A 119 2.72 -5.24 -9.56
CA LYS A 119 2.87 -6.32 -8.57
C LYS A 119 3.68 -5.75 -7.40
N TYR A 120 3.15 -5.83 -6.18
CA TYR A 120 3.82 -5.42 -4.94
C TYR A 120 4.26 -6.63 -4.12
#